data_AF-A0AA86U1B9-F1
#
_entry.id   AF-A0AA86U1B9-F1
#
_cell.length_a   1.000
_cell.length_b   1.000
_cell.length_c   1.000
_cell.angle_alpha   90.00
_cell.angle_beta   90.00
_cell.angle_gamma   90.00
#
_symmetry.space_group_name_H-M   'P 1'
#
loop_
_entity.id
_entity.type
_entity.pdbx_description
1 polymer ?
#
loop_
_entity_poly.entity_id
_entity_poly.type
_entity_poly.pdbx_seq_one_letter_code
_entity_poly.pdbx_strand_id
1 'polypeptide(L)'
;MLSANVTKTNEKIQSLSEYKLIISGCKNIFPKLESKTIKQLELMDCCVNSVQSFILQSLEVLELSNYSRKEVDTLVFEIFTFQKLKRLTLYQWITNISPLSQMTRLTKLCMIECEIRSIEALKSLVNLEEVVVNVLTLVIKALTSPRFNT
;
A
#
# COMPACT_ATOMS: atom_id res chain seq x y z
N MET A 1 -13.86 -7.79 19.28
CA MET A 1 -12.84 -7.68 20.34
C MET A 1 -11.46 -7.74 19.67
N LEU A 2 -10.86 -6.59 19.38
CA LEU A 2 -9.49 -6.52 18.85
C LEU A 2 -8.53 -6.95 19.97
N SER A 3 -8.08 -8.20 19.99
CA SER A 3 -6.93 -8.62 20.79
C SER A 3 -5.66 -8.32 20.00
N ALA A 4 -5.43 -7.04 19.69
CA ALA A 4 -4.12 -6.61 19.20
C ALA A 4 -3.18 -6.62 20.42
N ASN A 5 -2.44 -7.71 20.63
CA ASN A 5 -1.31 -7.78 21.57
C ASN A 5 -0.11 -6.96 21.03
N VAL A 6 -0.39 -5.73 20.62
CA VAL A 6 0.52 -4.75 20.03
C VAL A 6 0.84 -3.78 21.17
N THR A 7 1.43 -4.32 22.23
CA THR A 7 1.81 -3.55 23.42
C THR A 7 3.27 -3.81 23.70
N LYS A 8 4.15 -3.18 22.92
CA LYS A 8 5.47 -2.74 23.39
C LYS A 8 6.09 -1.72 22.43
N THR A 9 6.25 -0.51 22.96
CA THR A 9 6.96 0.69 22.46
C THR A 9 6.26 1.52 21.37
N ASN A 10 5.87 2.76 21.71
CA ASN A 10 5.43 3.89 20.86
C ASN A 10 4.31 3.68 19.81
N GLU A 11 3.75 2.48 19.72
CA GLU A 11 2.63 2.14 18.84
C GLU A 11 1.34 2.85 19.30
N LYS A 12 0.70 3.62 18.41
CA LYS A 12 -0.65 4.17 18.62
C LYS A 12 -1.62 3.41 17.74
N ILE A 13 -2.67 2.86 18.34
CA ILE A 13 -3.71 2.11 17.62
C ILE A 13 -5.03 2.82 17.82
N GLN A 14 -5.67 3.18 16.71
CA GLN A 14 -7.00 3.78 16.71
C GLN A 14 -7.94 2.90 15.90
N SER A 15 -8.90 2.30 16.60
CA SER A 15 -10.03 1.60 15.98
C SER A 15 -11.12 2.63 15.66
N LEU A 16 -11.39 2.86 14.38
CA LEU A 16 -12.48 3.75 13.94
C LEU A 16 -13.80 2.99 13.78
N SER A 17 -13.72 1.69 13.49
CA SER A 17 -14.84 0.75 13.49
C SER A 17 -14.30 -0.67 13.64
N GLU A 18 -15.17 -1.67 13.76
CA GLU A 18 -14.75 -3.09 13.78
C GLU A 18 -14.04 -3.55 12.49
N TYR A 19 -14.11 -2.75 11.41
CA TYR A 19 -13.52 -3.05 10.10
C TYR A 19 -12.37 -2.10 9.71
N LYS A 20 -12.16 -0.99 10.44
CA LYS A 20 -11.13 0.02 10.13
C LYS A 20 -10.18 0.23 11.30
N LEU A 21 -8.90 0.00 11.03
CA LEU A 21 -7.82 0.18 11.98
C LEU A 21 -6.78 1.16 11.44
N ILE A 22 -6.37 2.10 12.28
CA ILE A 22 -5.23 2.98 12.05
C ILE A 22 -4.16 2.60 13.08
N ILE A 23 -2.94 2.34 12.61
CA ILE A 23 -1.79 2.05 13.48
C ILE A 23 -0.68 3.02 13.11
N SER A 24 -0.05 3.63 14.09
CA SER A 24 1.11 4.47 13.87
C SER A 24 2.30 4.16 14.75
N GLY A 25 3.50 4.45 14.28
CA GLY A 25 4.75 4.33 15.05
C GLY A 25 5.14 2.88 15.34
N CYS A 26 4.75 1.94 14.47
CA CYS A 26 4.87 0.50 14.70
C CYS A 26 6.04 -0.13 13.96
N LYS A 27 6.61 -1.22 14.50
CA LYS A 27 7.66 -2.00 13.81
C LYS A 27 7.23 -3.44 13.62
N ASN A 28 7.27 -3.89 12.36
CA ASN A 28 6.92 -5.25 11.92
C ASN A 28 5.56 -5.70 12.48
N ILE A 29 4.50 -4.99 12.10
CA ILE A 29 3.16 -5.19 12.65
C ILE A 29 2.47 -6.44 12.12
N PHE A 30 2.75 -6.87 10.88
CA PHE A 30 2.02 -7.96 10.23
C PHE A 30 2.13 -9.32 10.93
N PRO A 31 3.29 -9.73 11.49
CA PRO A 31 3.37 -10.93 12.33
C PRO A 31 2.53 -10.86 13.62
N LYS A 32 2.21 -9.66 14.09
CA LYS A 32 1.44 -9.42 15.33
C LYS A 32 -0.03 -9.08 15.05
N LEU A 33 -0.35 -8.70 13.82
CA LEU A 33 -1.69 -8.25 13.42
C LEU A 33 -2.52 -9.44 12.96
N GLU A 34 -3.24 -10.03 13.90
CA GLU A 34 -4.15 -11.12 13.65
C GLU A 34 -5.60 -10.60 13.65
N SER A 35 -6.21 -10.49 12.47
CA SER A 35 -7.62 -10.17 12.36
C SER A 35 -8.26 -10.76 11.11
N LYS A 36 -9.42 -11.41 11.28
CA LYS A 36 -10.22 -11.93 10.18
C LYS A 36 -11.27 -10.93 9.68
N THR A 37 -11.51 -9.84 10.41
CA THR A 37 -12.61 -8.92 10.13
C THR A 37 -12.15 -7.62 9.50
N ILE A 38 -10.92 -7.16 9.74
CA ILE A 38 -10.46 -5.86 9.24
C ILE A 38 -10.51 -5.82 7.71
N LYS A 39 -11.20 -4.80 7.18
CA LYS A 39 -11.30 -4.51 5.75
C LYS A 39 -10.43 -3.33 5.35
N GLN A 40 -10.13 -2.43 6.28
CA GLN A 40 -9.31 -1.25 6.05
C GLN A 40 -8.22 -1.12 7.11
N LEU A 41 -6.98 -1.04 6.64
CA LEU A 41 -5.80 -0.85 7.47
C LEU A 41 -5.03 0.36 6.96
N GLU A 42 -4.74 1.28 7.88
CA GLU A 42 -3.90 2.44 7.65
C GLU A 42 -2.69 2.34 8.57
N LEU A 43 -1.50 2.36 7.99
CA LEU A 43 -0.24 2.30 8.71
C LEU A 43 0.53 3.59 8.46
N MET A 44 0.79 4.34 9.53
CA MET A 44 1.48 5.63 9.49
C MET A 44 2.77 5.56 10.30
N ASP A 45 3.89 6.06 9.79
CA ASP A 45 5.16 6.05 10.53
C ASP A 45 5.55 4.64 11.01
N CYS A 46 5.19 3.61 10.25
CA CYS A 46 5.45 2.22 10.61
C CYS A 46 6.63 1.68 9.80
N CYS A 47 7.53 0.91 10.42
CA CYS A 47 8.51 0.08 9.71
C CYS A 47 7.88 -1.26 9.38
N VAL A 48 7.68 -1.57 8.10
CA VAL A 48 7.17 -2.87 7.68
C VAL A 48 8.14 -3.54 6.72
N ASN A 49 8.79 -4.59 7.20
CA ASN A 49 9.78 -5.33 6.41
C ASN A 49 9.20 -6.56 5.73
N SER A 50 8.00 -6.98 6.14
CA SER A 50 7.25 -8.07 5.56
C SER A 50 5.76 -7.86 5.86
N VAL A 51 4.92 -8.18 4.88
CA VAL A 51 3.46 -8.19 5.02
C VAL A 51 2.91 -9.61 5.07
N GLN A 52 3.77 -10.62 5.20
CA GLN A 52 3.38 -12.02 5.23
C GLN A 52 2.45 -12.29 6.41
N SER A 53 1.15 -12.24 6.14
CA SER A 53 0.08 -12.54 7.08
C SER A 53 -0.95 -13.40 6.38
N PHE A 54 -1.06 -14.66 6.81
CA PHE A 54 -2.05 -15.59 6.28
C PHE A 54 -3.48 -15.26 6.73
N ILE A 55 -3.66 -14.28 7.62
CA ILE A 55 -4.91 -14.05 8.37
C ILE A 55 -5.69 -12.82 7.86
N LEU A 56 -5.03 -11.84 7.25
CA LEU A 56 -5.68 -10.60 6.74
C LEU A 56 -6.39 -10.78 5.37
N GLN A 57 -7.03 -11.94 5.16
CA GLN A 57 -7.67 -12.30 3.88
C GLN A 57 -8.94 -11.48 3.55
N SER A 58 -9.43 -10.67 4.49
CA SER A 58 -10.58 -9.77 4.31
C SER A 58 -10.17 -8.33 3.99
N LEU A 59 -8.87 -8.02 3.95
CA LEU A 59 -8.39 -6.67 3.71
C LEU A 59 -8.71 -6.22 2.27
N GLU A 60 -9.44 -5.11 2.15
CA GLU A 60 -9.86 -4.51 0.88
C GLU A 60 -9.16 -3.17 0.62
N VAL A 61 -8.76 -2.47 1.68
CA VAL A 61 -8.11 -1.16 1.64
C VAL A 61 -6.85 -1.17 2.49
N LEU A 62 -5.72 -0.79 1.90
CA LEU A 62 -4.45 -0.64 2.59
C LEU A 62 -3.86 0.73 2.26
N GLU A 63 -3.52 1.47 3.31
CA GLU A 63 -2.84 2.76 3.21
C GLU A 63 -1.54 2.71 4.00
N LEU A 64 -0.46 3.13 3.33
CA LEU A 64 0.90 3.05 3.84
C LEU A 64 1.55 4.42 3.70
N SER A 65 1.75 5.12 4.82
CA SER A 65 2.39 6.44 4.87
C SER A 65 3.64 6.51 5.74
N ASN A 66 4.58 7.38 5.32
CA ASN A 66 5.83 7.71 5.99
C ASN A 66 6.71 6.51 6.37
N TYR A 67 7.23 5.85 5.33
CA TYR A 67 8.11 4.71 5.43
C TYR A 67 9.53 5.07 4.98
N SER A 68 10.54 4.38 5.50
CA SER A 68 11.89 4.52 4.94
C SER A 68 11.97 3.85 3.55
N ARG A 69 12.73 4.44 2.62
CA ARG A 69 12.85 3.97 1.22
C ARG A 69 13.12 2.46 1.09
N LYS A 70 13.99 1.91 1.95
CA LYS A 70 14.38 0.49 1.92
C LYS A 70 13.21 -0.45 2.26
N GLU A 71 12.31 -0.01 3.12
CA GLU A 71 11.19 -0.82 3.61
C GLU A 71 10.06 -0.88 2.59
N VAL A 72 9.74 0.24 1.93
CA VAL A 72 8.65 0.28 0.93
C VAL A 72 8.95 -0.57 -0.30
N ASP A 73 10.16 -0.46 -0.86
CA ASP A 73 10.54 -1.26 -2.03
C ASP A 73 10.45 -2.77 -1.71
N THR A 74 10.84 -3.20 -0.50
CA THR A 74 10.73 -4.59 -0.04
C THR A 74 9.26 -5.01 0.12
N LEU A 75 8.44 -4.14 0.70
CA LEU A 75 7.03 -4.42 0.95
C LEU A 75 6.22 -4.58 -0.34
N VAL A 76 6.52 -3.79 -1.38
CA VAL A 76 5.82 -3.89 -2.68
C VAL A 76 5.97 -5.31 -3.27
N PHE A 77 7.06 -6.04 -2.95
CA PHE A 77 7.20 -7.44 -3.36
C PHE A 77 6.24 -8.40 -2.66
N GLU A 78 5.57 -8.06 -1.57
CA GLU A 78 4.75 -9.00 -0.80
C GLU A 78 3.26 -8.61 -0.75
N ILE A 79 2.89 -7.38 -1.11
CA ILE A 79 1.47 -6.91 -1.07
C ILE A 79 0.53 -7.65 -2.02
N PHE A 80 1.05 -8.35 -3.03
CA PHE A 80 0.23 -9.20 -3.90
C PHE A 80 -0.45 -10.35 -3.13
N THR A 81 0.02 -10.67 -1.93
CA THR A 81 -0.60 -11.68 -1.06
C THR A 81 -2.01 -11.28 -0.58
N PHE A 82 -2.34 -9.99 -0.59
CA PHE A 82 -3.68 -9.48 -0.27
C PHE A 82 -4.67 -9.70 -1.42
N GLN A 83 -5.17 -10.92 -1.56
CA GLN A 83 -6.05 -11.36 -2.66
C GLN A 83 -7.39 -10.63 -2.77
N LYS A 84 -7.80 -9.84 -1.76
CA LYS A 84 -9.03 -9.04 -1.80
C LYS A 84 -8.79 -7.54 -1.87
N LEU A 85 -7.53 -7.11 -1.97
CA LEU A 85 -7.21 -5.70 -1.99
C LEU A 85 -7.75 -5.03 -3.25
N LYS A 86 -8.57 -3.99 -3.05
CA LYS A 86 -9.20 -3.19 -4.11
C LYS A 86 -8.64 -1.77 -4.16
N ARG A 87 -8.14 -1.27 -3.03
CA ARG A 87 -7.58 0.07 -2.93
C ARG A 87 -6.23 0.01 -2.23
N LEU A 88 -5.24 0.60 -2.86
CA LEU A 88 -3.89 0.73 -2.32
C LEU A 88 -3.46 2.19 -2.41
N THR A 89 -3.06 2.72 -1.26
CA THR A 89 -2.43 4.04 -1.19
C THR A 89 -1.02 3.88 -0.69
N LEU A 90 -0.08 4.41 -1.46
CA LEU A 90 1.35 4.39 -1.16
C LEU A 90 1.87 5.83 -1.11
N TYR A 91 2.56 6.18 -0.04
CA TYR A 91 3.26 7.45 0.07
C TYR A 91 4.77 7.27 0.10
N GLN A 92 5.45 8.19 -0.58
CA GLN A 92 6.89 8.46 -0.55
C GLN A 92 7.81 7.35 -1.09
N TRP A 93 8.87 7.79 -1.79
CA TRP A 93 10.10 7.04 -2.14
C TRP A 93 9.96 5.65 -2.79
N ILE A 94 8.81 5.31 -3.37
CA ILE A 94 8.70 4.12 -4.22
C ILE A 94 9.30 4.40 -5.58
N THR A 95 10.22 3.53 -6.00
CA THR A 95 10.86 3.63 -7.32
C THR A 95 10.42 2.53 -8.26
N ASN A 96 10.08 1.35 -7.72
CA ASN A 96 9.67 0.19 -8.48
C ASN A 96 8.28 -0.31 -8.07
N ILE A 97 7.36 -0.31 -9.03
CA ILE A 97 6.00 -0.84 -8.87
C ILE A 97 5.76 -2.11 -9.69
N SER A 98 6.78 -2.75 -10.25
CA SER A 98 6.65 -3.99 -11.03
C SER A 98 5.82 -5.07 -10.34
N PRO A 99 5.89 -5.27 -9.00
CA PRO A 99 5.08 -6.30 -8.34
C PRO A 99 3.58 -6.00 -8.35
N LEU A 100 3.15 -4.74 -8.54
CA LEU A 100 1.73 -4.40 -8.67
C LEU A 100 1.06 -5.11 -9.84
N SER A 101 1.82 -5.55 -10.86
CA SER A 101 1.27 -6.26 -12.02
C SER A 101 0.46 -7.53 -11.68
N GLN A 102 0.68 -8.11 -10.49
CA GLN A 102 -0.04 -9.28 -9.97
C GLN A 102 -1.42 -8.91 -9.35
N MET A 103 -1.66 -7.63 -9.04
CA MET A 103 -2.80 -7.17 -8.24
C MET A 103 -4.02 -6.85 -9.09
N THR A 104 -4.44 -7.77 -9.96
CA THR A 104 -5.48 -7.57 -10.99
C THR A 104 -6.85 -7.14 -10.46
N ARG A 105 -7.09 -7.22 -9.14
CA ARG A 105 -8.32 -6.78 -8.47
C ARG A 105 -8.29 -5.33 -7.96
N LEU A 106 -7.15 -4.65 -8.04
CA LEU A 106 -7.06 -3.23 -7.69
C LEU A 106 -7.98 -2.42 -8.60
N THR A 107 -8.83 -1.62 -7.97
CA THR A 107 -9.73 -0.66 -8.62
C THR A 107 -9.24 0.77 -8.44
N LYS A 108 -8.52 1.05 -7.34
CA LYS A 108 -7.92 2.35 -7.07
C LYS A 108 -6.48 2.21 -6.62
N LEU A 109 -5.60 3.01 -7.21
CA LEU A 109 -4.20 3.12 -6.82
C LEU A 109 -3.85 4.60 -6.62
N CYS A 110 -3.40 4.94 -5.42
CA CYS A 110 -2.91 6.27 -5.12
C CYS A 110 -1.42 6.18 -4.79
N MET A 111 -0.60 6.96 -5.50
CA MET A 111 0.86 7.00 -5.34
C MET A 111 1.26 8.47 -5.17
N ILE A 112 1.58 8.85 -3.94
CA ILE A 112 1.87 10.24 -3.58
C ILE A 112 3.37 10.35 -3.26
N GLU A 113 4.04 11.35 -3.82
CA GLU A 113 5.47 11.61 -3.58
C GLU A 113 6.38 10.41 -3.94
N CYS A 114 5.96 9.59 -4.92
CA CYS A 114 6.74 8.45 -5.38
C CYS A 114 7.69 8.83 -6.54
N GLU A 115 8.85 8.18 -6.61
CA GLU A 115 9.89 8.37 -7.65
C GLU A 115 9.82 7.29 -8.73
N ILE A 116 8.61 6.99 -9.21
CA ILE A 116 8.34 5.88 -10.13
C ILE A 116 8.98 6.15 -11.49
N ARG A 117 9.85 5.23 -11.93
CA ARG A 117 10.56 5.35 -13.22
C ARG A 117 9.81 4.74 -14.40
N SER A 118 8.90 3.80 -14.13
CA SER A 118 8.09 3.10 -15.12
C SER A 118 6.73 2.73 -14.56
N ILE A 119 5.68 2.88 -15.37
CA ILE A 119 4.29 2.52 -15.05
C ILE A 119 3.83 1.25 -15.76
N GLU A 120 4.75 0.47 -16.33
CA GLU A 120 4.40 -0.72 -17.10
C GLU A 120 3.57 -1.74 -16.32
N ALA A 121 3.80 -1.84 -15.00
CA ALA A 121 3.04 -2.70 -14.11
C ALA A 121 1.53 -2.44 -14.13
N LEU A 122 1.12 -1.20 -14.43
CA LEU A 122 -0.29 -0.81 -14.46
C LEU A 122 -1.05 -1.42 -15.65
N LYS A 123 -0.36 -1.82 -16.73
CA LYS A 123 -0.99 -2.45 -17.90
C LYS A 123 -1.71 -3.76 -17.55
N SER A 124 -1.24 -4.47 -16.54
CA SER A 124 -1.83 -5.75 -16.10
C SER A 124 -3.02 -5.55 -15.16
N LEU A 125 -3.26 -4.33 -14.66
CA LEU A 125 -4.32 -4.02 -13.71
C LEU A 125 -5.65 -3.77 -14.43
N VAL A 126 -6.22 -4.82 -15.00
CA VAL A 126 -7.41 -4.76 -15.88
C VAL A 126 -8.67 -4.18 -15.23
N ASN A 127 -8.76 -4.19 -13.90
CA ASN A 127 -9.89 -3.62 -13.15
C ASN A 127 -9.59 -2.23 -12.55
N LEU A 128 -8.46 -1.63 -12.89
CA LEU A 128 -8.06 -0.33 -12.34
C LEU A 128 -8.88 0.80 -12.96
N GLU A 129 -9.68 1.45 -12.14
CA GLU A 129 -10.59 2.53 -12.55
C GLU A 129 -10.00 3.91 -12.23
N GLU A 130 -9.21 4.00 -11.16
CA GLU A 130 -8.67 5.27 -10.68
C GLU A 130 -7.18 5.16 -10.36
N VAL A 131 -6.40 6.09 -10.92
CA VAL A 131 -4.99 6.26 -10.60
C VAL A 131 -4.74 7.70 -10.23
N VAL A 132 -4.31 7.92 -8.99
CA VAL A 132 -3.87 9.23 -8.51
C VAL A 132 -2.36 9.19 -8.36
N VAL A 133 -1.66 10.05 -9.08
CA VAL A 133 -0.21 10.19 -8.98
C VAL A 133 0.14 11.64 -8.66
N ASN A 134 0.75 11.89 -7.50
CA ASN A 134 1.35 13.19 -7.21
C ASN A 134 2.85 13.06 -7.44
N VAL A 135 3.32 13.66 -8.53
CA VAL A 135 4.65 13.38 -9.06
C VAL A 135 5.43 14.68 -9.18
N LEU A 136 6.57 14.74 -8.49
CA LEU A 136 7.61 15.72 -8.78
C LEU A 136 8.41 15.36 -10.05
N THR A 137 8.20 14.17 -10.65
CA THR A 137 9.08 13.64 -11.73
C THR A 137 8.36 13.20 -13.03
N LEU A 138 7.07 12.82 -13.02
CA LEU A 138 6.40 12.29 -14.24
C LEU A 138 5.90 13.36 -15.21
N VAL A 139 5.83 14.64 -14.81
CA VAL A 139 5.44 15.72 -15.74
C VAL A 139 6.40 15.77 -16.95
N ILE A 140 7.68 15.41 -16.79
CA ILE A 140 8.66 15.52 -17.88
C ILE A 140 8.59 14.35 -18.90
N LYS A 141 8.20 13.14 -18.48
CA LYS A 141 8.15 11.96 -19.38
C LYS A 141 6.77 11.69 -20.00
N ALA A 142 5.67 12.10 -19.34
CA ALA A 142 4.33 11.98 -19.91
C ALA A 142 4.07 13.01 -21.03
N LEU A 143 4.60 14.24 -20.90
CA LEU A 143 4.51 15.30 -21.93
C LEU A 143 5.35 15.03 -23.20
N THR A 144 6.20 14.00 -23.19
CA THR A 144 7.05 13.61 -24.33
C THR A 144 6.61 12.31 -25.00
N SER A 145 5.52 11.68 -24.53
CA SER A 145 4.96 10.47 -25.15
C SER A 145 3.83 10.83 -26.13
N PRO A 146 3.90 10.40 -27.41
CA PRO A 146 2.91 10.76 -28.44
C PRO A 146 1.51 10.16 -28.23
N ARG A 147 1.29 9.32 -27.21
CA ARG A 147 -0.04 8.77 -26.89
C ARG A 147 -0.95 9.71 -26.08
N PHE A 148 -0.42 10.81 -25.55
CA PHE A 148 -1.17 11.77 -24.73
C PHE A 148 -1.07 13.22 -25.22
N ASN A 149 -0.42 13.46 -26.36
CA ASN A 149 -0.49 14.73 -27.11
C ASN A 149 -1.37 14.53 -28.34
N THR A 150 -2.68 14.69 -28.16
CA THR A 150 -3.59 15.16 -29.22
C THR A 150 -4.14 16.49 -28.78
#